data_AF-A0A955DER9-F1
#
_entry.id   AF-A0A955DER9-F1
#
_cell.length_a   1.000
_cell.length_b   1.000
_cell.length_c   1.000
_cell.angle_alpha   90.00
_cell.angle_beta   90.00
_cell.angle_gamma   90.00
#
_symmetry.space_group_name_H-M   'P 1'
#
loop_
_entity.id
_entity.type
_entity.pdbx_description
1 polymer ?
#
loop_
_entity_poly.entity_id
_entity_poly.type
_entity_poly.pdbx_seq_one_letter_code
_entity_poly.pdbx_strand_id
1 'polypeptide(L)'
;MFSRHSIPSLVVASLLAGGLPPGPAIGQSVAIVQNFPDGEISLMQVYLAELGMTSTLYDQGSTDDMLAMHDLVIWNDLGQQGSGLGNDDVYQFDRLFDAGIPMYFIGDDLAYSHINLNPQPSAYWTALSHLGPANNIGGGDVVVVAPAHPVIAGPFGTVRAFAYYGDIDAAVASQTGETVLAVSGGGWDAILAFESACHRSVTQNCRLTGAPQSSEPMRKILFQNAVTWLVSGGSAGCMSEPEGVTFHTDLADWNAAAGSTTLLRTTAANVAMANEVPVPPGNNQFLSGVLTFPAAATGLPNGFRLTALQPGVGFTYNDNEGGVDQSDALSVGDVDNGENDDVSIDIISGPPVHAVGMMLGGNFTAPGEEAFRVFCAGGCTQGVSVDIPGPGGNASAFIGVVTQLPIIRVEFDEDAGGDDISVADFRFGSACPADLNGDGHINGADLAILLANWGPCNGALPTCTVADLTDDGLVDPADLSVLLGAWGDCQSGR
;
A
#
# COMPACT_ATOMS: atom_id res chain seq x y z
N MET A 1 55.61 34.78 -5.42
CA MET A 1 56.40 33.63 -5.91
C MET A 1 55.72 32.35 -5.47
N PHE A 2 54.83 31.80 -6.29
CA PHE A 2 54.36 30.42 -6.17
C PHE A 2 54.04 29.96 -7.60
N SER A 3 54.78 28.96 -8.10
CA SER A 3 54.44 28.29 -9.35
C SER A 3 54.81 26.81 -9.25
N ARG A 4 53.74 26.00 -9.29
CA ARG A 4 53.57 24.70 -9.95
C ARG A 4 54.76 23.74 -9.95
N HIS A 5 54.62 22.66 -9.17
CA HIS A 5 55.29 21.38 -9.46
C HIS A 5 54.32 20.48 -10.23
N SER A 6 54.70 20.17 -11.47
CA SER A 6 54.11 19.14 -12.30
C SER A 6 54.59 17.76 -11.85
N ILE A 7 53.69 16.78 -11.74
CA ILE A 7 54.04 15.35 -11.63
C ILE A 7 53.52 14.64 -12.90
N PRO A 8 54.32 13.80 -13.56
CA PRO A 8 54.00 13.27 -14.90
C PRO A 8 53.14 12.00 -14.87
N SER A 9 52.31 11.83 -15.90
CA SER A 9 51.60 10.61 -16.27
C SER A 9 52.54 9.44 -16.57
N LEU A 10 52.29 8.26 -15.99
CA LEU A 10 52.24 6.95 -16.64
C LEU A 10 52.05 5.86 -15.57
N VAL A 11 50.88 5.20 -15.55
CA VAL A 11 50.68 3.76 -15.81
C VAL A 11 49.16 3.58 -15.88
N VAL A 12 48.59 3.75 -17.07
CA VAL A 12 47.27 3.21 -17.43
C VAL A 12 47.52 2.25 -18.56
N ALA A 13 47.62 0.96 -18.25
CA ALA A 13 47.26 -0.14 -19.13
C ALA A 13 47.46 -1.48 -18.42
N SER A 14 46.42 -2.32 -18.53
CA SER A 14 46.45 -3.78 -18.47
C SER A 14 45.92 -4.41 -17.18
N LEU A 15 44.58 -4.49 -17.10
CA LEU A 15 43.88 -5.76 -16.88
C LEU A 15 42.45 -5.65 -17.47
N LEU A 16 42.31 -5.85 -18.78
CA LEU A 16 41.05 -6.23 -19.42
C LEU A 16 41.23 -7.64 -19.94
N ALA A 17 40.83 -8.63 -19.15
CA ALA A 17 40.61 -10.01 -19.59
C ALA A 17 39.54 -10.62 -18.68
N GLY A 18 38.31 -10.22 -18.94
CA GLY A 18 37.10 -10.52 -18.18
C GLY A 18 36.18 -9.34 -18.36
N GLY A 19 35.48 -9.28 -19.50
CA GLY A 19 34.47 -8.25 -19.70
C GLY A 19 33.50 -8.32 -18.53
N LEU A 20 33.32 -7.21 -17.82
CA LEU A 20 32.23 -7.08 -16.86
C LEU A 20 30.95 -7.50 -17.59
N PRO A 21 30.15 -8.42 -17.03
CA PRO A 21 28.83 -8.73 -17.56
C PRO A 21 28.03 -7.43 -17.70
N PRO A 22 26.99 -7.38 -18.57
CA PRO A 22 26.22 -6.17 -18.77
C PRO A 22 25.68 -5.71 -17.41
N GLY A 23 26.32 -4.67 -16.88
CA GLY A 23 25.88 -4.01 -15.68
C GLY A 23 24.60 -3.23 -15.99
N PRO A 24 23.94 -2.72 -14.95
CA PRO A 24 22.83 -1.79 -15.10
C PRO A 24 23.18 -0.62 -16.04
N ALA A 25 22.17 -0.02 -16.66
CA ALA A 25 22.37 1.05 -17.63
C ALA A 25 23.06 2.27 -16.97
N ILE A 26 24.03 2.87 -17.66
CA ILE A 26 24.69 4.10 -17.20
C ILE A 26 23.64 5.20 -17.03
N GLY A 27 23.53 5.76 -15.81
CA GLY A 27 22.61 6.85 -15.48
C GLY A 27 21.54 6.52 -14.43
N GLN A 28 21.49 5.28 -13.93
CA GLN A 28 20.56 4.92 -12.85
C GLN A 28 20.99 5.52 -11.51
N SER A 29 19.99 5.97 -10.75
CA SER A 29 20.14 6.69 -9.49
C SER A 29 19.50 5.92 -8.34
N VAL A 30 20.17 5.88 -7.18
CA VAL A 30 19.73 5.13 -6.01
C VAL A 30 19.60 6.06 -4.81
N ALA A 31 18.46 6.01 -4.12
CA ALA A 31 18.30 6.61 -2.81
C ALA A 31 18.73 5.61 -1.73
N ILE A 32 19.57 6.04 -0.80
CA ILE A 32 19.86 5.30 0.43
C ILE A 32 19.24 6.09 1.57
N VAL A 33 18.25 5.51 2.23
CA VAL A 33 17.62 6.07 3.43
C VAL A 33 18.25 5.40 4.64
N GLN A 34 18.84 6.21 5.53
CA GLN A 34 19.53 5.72 6.72
C GLN A 34 18.69 5.97 7.98
N ASN A 35 18.72 5.05 8.94
CA ASN A 35 18.34 5.37 10.32
C ASN A 35 19.48 6.08 11.07
N PHE A 36 20.74 5.67 10.88
CA PHE A 36 21.91 6.35 11.46
C PHE A 36 23.11 6.38 10.52
N PRO A 37 24.00 7.39 10.66
CA PRO A 37 25.28 7.40 9.97
C PRO A 37 26.17 6.20 10.33
N ASP A 38 26.55 5.41 9.33
CA ASP A 38 27.43 4.24 9.48
C ASP A 38 28.38 4.07 8.28
N GLY A 39 29.52 3.42 8.51
CA GLY A 39 30.49 3.07 7.47
C GLY A 39 29.97 2.06 6.44
N GLU A 40 28.93 1.29 6.77
CA GLU A 40 28.18 0.45 5.83
C GLU A 40 27.63 1.24 4.65
N ILE A 41 27.09 2.44 4.88
CA ILE A 41 26.57 3.31 3.83
C ILE A 41 27.69 3.71 2.88
N SER A 42 28.88 4.00 3.41
CA SER A 42 30.05 4.28 2.56
C SER A 42 30.41 3.09 1.67
N LEU A 43 30.28 1.87 2.17
CA LEU A 43 30.50 0.66 1.36
C LEU A 43 29.42 0.44 0.32
N MET A 44 28.15 0.68 0.65
CA MET A 44 27.04 0.65 -0.32
C MET A 44 27.31 1.61 -1.48
N GLN A 45 27.65 2.87 -1.18
CA GLN A 45 27.95 3.88 -2.19
C GLN A 45 29.13 3.47 -3.08
N VAL A 46 30.17 2.85 -2.51
CA VAL A 46 31.28 2.29 -3.29
C VAL A 46 30.80 1.16 -4.21
N TYR A 47 29.99 0.23 -3.71
CA TYR A 47 29.50 -0.89 -4.52
C TYR A 47 28.53 -0.43 -5.62
N LEU A 48 27.68 0.56 -5.35
CA LEU A 48 26.82 1.20 -6.35
C LEU A 48 27.64 1.94 -7.42
N ALA A 49 28.71 2.64 -7.03
CA ALA A 49 29.61 3.30 -7.97
C ALA A 49 30.36 2.28 -8.86
N GLU A 50 30.74 1.11 -8.32
CA GLU A 50 31.29 0.01 -9.12
C GLU A 50 30.29 -0.55 -10.15
N LEU A 51 28.98 -0.45 -9.88
CA LEU A 51 27.91 -0.78 -10.83
C LEU A 51 27.65 0.34 -11.85
N GLY A 52 28.31 1.50 -11.72
CA GLY A 52 28.10 2.66 -12.58
C GLY A 52 26.87 3.50 -12.22
N MET A 53 26.33 3.34 -11.00
CA MET A 53 25.18 4.09 -10.50
C MET A 53 25.59 5.31 -9.69
N THR A 54 24.71 6.31 -9.63
CA THR A 54 24.80 7.41 -8.67
C THR A 54 23.97 7.10 -7.43
N SER A 55 24.44 7.48 -6.26
CA SER A 55 23.72 7.28 -5.00
C SER A 55 23.60 8.58 -4.21
N THR A 56 22.41 8.86 -3.68
CA THR A 56 22.16 9.98 -2.77
C THR A 56 21.78 9.42 -1.39
N LEU A 57 22.31 10.02 -0.33
CA LEU A 57 22.00 9.66 1.05
C LEU A 57 20.90 10.58 1.58
N TYR A 58 19.89 9.99 2.21
CA TYR A 58 18.74 10.64 2.81
C TYR A 58 18.62 10.22 4.28
N ASP A 59 18.19 11.17 5.12
CA ASP A 59 17.79 10.90 6.50
C ASP A 59 16.30 10.49 6.52
N GLN A 60 15.88 9.79 7.58
CA GLN A 60 14.45 9.54 7.87
C GLN A 60 13.63 10.84 7.80
N GLY A 61 12.40 10.75 7.29
CA GLY A 61 11.51 11.90 7.12
C GLY A 61 11.85 12.82 5.94
N SER A 62 12.73 12.41 5.02
CA SER A 62 12.85 13.05 3.70
C SER A 62 11.54 12.90 2.91
N THR A 63 11.23 13.77 1.94
CA THR A 63 9.94 13.70 1.24
C THR A 63 9.89 12.61 0.17
N ASP A 64 8.69 12.10 -0.11
CA ASP A 64 8.44 11.08 -1.13
C ASP A 64 8.91 11.52 -2.52
N ASP A 65 8.62 12.77 -2.91
CA ASP A 65 9.08 13.37 -4.18
C ASP A 65 10.60 13.27 -4.36
N MET A 66 11.37 13.43 -3.27
CA MET A 66 12.82 13.35 -3.34
C MET A 66 13.30 11.92 -3.60
N LEU A 67 12.64 10.94 -2.98
CA LEU A 67 12.97 9.53 -3.10
C LEU A 67 12.49 8.96 -4.44
N ALA A 68 11.33 9.41 -4.93
CA ALA A 68 10.72 8.98 -6.18
C ALA A 68 11.51 9.37 -7.45
N MET A 69 12.47 10.29 -7.34
CA MET A 69 13.40 10.61 -8.43
C MET A 69 14.44 9.51 -8.71
N HIS A 70 14.49 8.45 -7.90
CA HIS A 70 15.48 7.39 -7.97
C HIS A 70 14.90 6.09 -8.55
N ASP A 71 15.72 5.31 -9.23
CA ASP A 71 15.33 4.02 -9.83
C ASP A 71 15.28 2.87 -8.80
N LEU A 72 15.75 3.12 -7.58
CA LEU A 72 15.81 2.18 -6.46
C LEU A 72 15.91 2.97 -5.15
N VAL A 73 15.16 2.52 -4.16
CA VAL A 73 15.28 3.02 -2.78
C VAL A 73 15.79 1.88 -1.89
N ILE A 74 16.84 2.17 -1.12
CA ILE A 74 17.45 1.25 -0.16
C ILE A 74 17.20 1.78 1.25
N TRP A 75 16.52 0.99 2.07
CA TRP A 75 16.46 1.23 3.52
C TRP A 75 17.59 0.46 4.20
N ASN A 76 18.50 1.20 4.84
CA ASN A 76 19.62 0.63 5.58
C ASN A 76 19.33 0.67 7.09
N ASP A 77 18.89 -0.48 7.63
CA ASP A 77 18.60 -0.66 9.04
C ASP A 77 19.83 -1.19 9.80
N LEU A 78 20.28 -0.44 10.81
CA LEU A 78 21.33 -0.92 11.70
C LEU A 78 20.83 -1.76 12.88
N GLY A 79 19.54 -2.05 12.96
CA GLY A 79 18.92 -2.86 14.01
C GLY A 79 18.83 -2.13 15.36
N GLN A 80 18.70 -0.80 15.35
CA GLN A 80 18.56 -0.02 16.58
C GLN A 80 17.10 0.29 16.87
N GLN A 81 16.65 -0.03 18.09
CA GLN A 81 15.27 0.22 18.50
C GLN A 81 14.96 1.72 18.65
N GLY A 82 15.83 2.48 19.31
CA GLY A 82 15.64 3.91 19.52
C GLY A 82 15.97 4.68 18.25
N SER A 83 15.04 5.47 17.71
CA SER A 83 15.17 6.19 16.44
C SER A 83 15.44 5.28 15.21
N GLY A 84 15.07 4.00 15.31
CA GLY A 84 15.04 3.07 14.18
C GLY A 84 13.85 3.32 13.27
N LEU A 85 13.34 2.27 12.64
CA LEU A 85 12.14 2.32 11.80
C LEU A 85 10.93 2.91 12.56
N GLY A 86 10.34 3.97 12.03
CA GLY A 86 9.11 4.61 12.53
C GLY A 86 7.88 4.28 11.69
N ASN A 87 6.69 4.70 12.17
CA ASN A 87 5.43 4.51 11.45
C ASN A 87 5.44 5.24 10.09
N ASP A 88 5.93 6.49 10.07
CA ASP A 88 5.93 7.35 8.89
C ASP A 88 6.88 6.81 7.80
N ASP A 89 8.02 6.23 8.21
CA ASP A 89 8.96 5.58 7.29
C ASP A 89 8.28 4.42 6.55
N VAL A 90 7.47 3.63 7.26
CA VAL A 90 6.76 2.48 6.67
C VAL A 90 5.74 2.95 5.65
N TYR A 91 4.94 3.98 5.98
CA TYR A 91 3.97 4.52 5.03
C TYR A 91 4.64 5.12 3.81
N GLN A 92 5.76 5.83 3.97
CA GLN A 92 6.55 6.32 2.85
C GLN A 92 7.06 5.17 1.96
N PHE A 93 7.62 4.12 2.54
CA PHE A 93 8.09 2.97 1.77
C PHE A 93 6.96 2.23 1.05
N ASP A 94 5.78 2.17 1.66
CA ASP A 94 4.57 1.62 1.05
C ASP A 94 4.19 2.42 -0.20
N ARG A 95 4.16 3.75 -0.10
CA ARG A 95 3.84 4.64 -1.22
C ARG A 95 4.85 4.55 -2.36
N LEU A 96 6.14 4.50 -2.04
CA LEU A 96 7.20 4.36 -3.06
C LEU A 96 7.12 2.99 -3.75
N PHE A 97 6.89 1.93 -2.98
CA PHE A 97 6.73 0.58 -3.51
C PHE A 97 5.52 0.50 -4.44
N ASP A 98 4.38 1.07 -4.03
CA ASP A 98 3.15 1.16 -4.82
C ASP A 98 3.30 2.01 -6.08
N ALA A 99 4.17 3.02 -6.05
CA ALA A 99 4.57 3.79 -7.23
C ALA A 99 5.45 2.98 -8.21
N GLY A 100 5.69 1.69 -7.94
CA GLY A 100 6.49 0.81 -8.78
C GLY A 100 7.99 0.97 -8.57
N ILE A 101 8.43 1.68 -7.54
CA ILE A 101 9.85 1.87 -7.26
C ILE A 101 10.38 0.61 -6.57
N PRO A 102 11.40 -0.06 -7.13
CA PRO A 102 12.02 -1.21 -6.49
C PRO A 102 12.59 -0.84 -5.11
N MET A 103 12.39 -1.75 -4.14
CA MET A 103 12.82 -1.54 -2.76
C MET A 103 13.89 -2.55 -2.34
N TYR A 104 14.90 -2.09 -1.60
CA TYR A 104 15.88 -2.97 -0.96
C TYR A 104 15.94 -2.68 0.55
N PHE A 105 15.40 -3.59 1.35
CA PHE A 105 15.52 -3.56 2.81
C PHE A 105 16.73 -4.37 3.24
N ILE A 106 17.68 -3.74 3.93
CA ILE A 106 18.92 -4.39 4.32
C ILE A 106 19.35 -3.94 5.71
N GLY A 107 19.74 -4.90 6.55
CA GLY A 107 20.07 -4.59 7.92
C GLY A 107 20.08 -5.77 8.87
N ASP A 108 20.49 -5.50 10.11
CA ASP A 108 20.21 -6.39 11.25
C ASP A 108 18.87 -5.98 11.89
N ASP A 109 18.24 -6.90 12.60
CA ASP A 109 16.95 -6.71 13.28
C ASP A 109 15.79 -6.17 12.39
N LEU A 110 15.83 -6.39 11.06
CA LEU A 110 14.81 -5.87 10.13
C LEU A 110 13.40 -6.34 10.47
N ALA A 111 13.21 -7.64 10.74
CA ALA A 111 11.90 -8.16 11.09
C ALA A 111 11.51 -7.68 12.50
N TYR A 112 12.48 -7.65 13.41
CA TYR A 112 12.23 -7.25 14.78
C TYR A 112 11.91 -5.75 14.93
N SER A 113 12.33 -4.88 14.01
CA SER A 113 11.97 -3.45 13.96
C SER A 113 10.46 -3.18 14.05
N HIS A 114 9.60 -4.17 13.76
CA HIS A 114 8.16 -4.09 14.00
C HIS A 114 7.76 -3.70 15.45
N ILE A 115 8.60 -3.96 16.45
CA ILE A 115 8.28 -3.62 17.85
C ILE A 115 8.17 -2.11 18.09
N ASN A 116 8.72 -1.29 17.19
CA ASN A 116 8.65 0.17 17.26
C ASN A 116 7.36 0.70 16.62
N LEU A 117 6.58 -0.17 15.97
CA LEU A 117 5.48 0.21 15.10
C LEU A 117 4.13 0.00 15.77
N ASN A 118 3.17 0.84 15.40
CA ASN A 118 1.76 0.60 15.69
C ASN A 118 1.27 -0.65 14.90
N PRO A 119 0.15 -1.29 15.32
CA PRO A 119 -0.30 -2.54 14.70
C PRO A 119 -0.50 -2.48 13.19
N GLN A 120 -0.94 -1.34 12.66
CA GLN A 120 -1.16 -1.15 11.23
C GLN A 120 0.17 -1.01 10.45
N PRO A 121 1.05 -0.03 10.74
CA PRO A 121 2.39 0.02 10.15
C PRO A 121 3.19 -1.28 10.32
N SER A 122 3.02 -2.01 11.43
CA SER A 122 3.64 -3.34 11.59
C SER A 122 3.20 -4.35 10.53
N ALA A 123 1.93 -4.32 10.11
CA ALA A 123 1.42 -5.18 9.05
C ALA A 123 1.99 -4.77 7.69
N TYR A 124 2.04 -3.46 7.40
CA TYR A 124 2.66 -2.92 6.19
C TYR A 124 4.14 -3.27 6.09
N TRP A 125 4.89 -3.10 7.17
CA TRP A 125 6.29 -3.46 7.21
C TRP A 125 6.53 -4.94 6.90
N THR A 126 5.69 -5.83 7.44
CA THR A 126 5.74 -7.26 7.13
C THR A 126 5.43 -7.54 5.66
N ALA A 127 4.49 -6.78 5.07
CA ALA A 127 4.14 -6.90 3.66
C ALA A 127 5.27 -6.41 2.73
N LEU A 128 5.90 -5.27 3.04
CA LEU A 128 7.00 -4.69 2.27
C LEU A 128 8.28 -5.51 2.34
N SER A 129 8.67 -5.91 3.55
CA SER A 129 9.87 -6.71 3.78
C SER A 129 9.68 -8.19 3.44
N HIS A 130 8.43 -8.65 3.30
CA HIS A 130 8.05 -10.06 3.18
C HIS A 130 8.57 -10.95 4.32
N LEU A 131 8.92 -10.32 5.45
CA LEU A 131 9.62 -10.96 6.54
C LEU A 131 8.86 -10.75 7.84
N GLY A 132 8.19 -11.81 8.29
CA GLY A 132 7.39 -11.82 9.51
C GLY A 132 8.26 -12.03 10.76
N PRO A 133 8.06 -11.24 11.83
CA PRO A 133 8.86 -11.36 13.05
C PRO A 133 8.52 -12.64 13.82
N ALA A 134 9.54 -13.39 14.25
CA ALA A 134 9.39 -14.46 15.25
C ALA A 134 10.13 -14.13 16.55
N ASN A 135 11.43 -13.76 16.48
CA ASN A 135 12.19 -13.22 17.60
C ASN A 135 13.48 -12.52 17.11
N ASN A 136 14.14 -11.74 17.98
CA ASN A 136 15.39 -11.02 17.69
C ASN A 136 16.67 -11.88 17.75
N ILE A 137 16.58 -13.22 17.68
CA ILE A 137 17.72 -14.13 17.90
C ILE A 137 17.63 -15.31 16.93
N GLY A 138 17.91 -15.07 15.65
CA GLY A 138 18.00 -16.10 14.62
C GLY A 138 19.44 -16.61 14.45
N GLY A 139 20.37 -15.67 14.22
CA GLY A 139 21.82 -15.86 14.17
C GLY A 139 22.38 -16.92 13.21
N GLY A 140 23.71 -16.96 13.09
CA GLY A 140 24.44 -18.04 12.42
C GLY A 140 24.67 -17.88 10.91
N ASP A 141 25.14 -18.96 10.29
CA ASP A 141 25.55 -18.95 8.88
C ASP A 141 24.35 -18.75 7.95
N VAL A 142 24.53 -17.93 6.92
CA VAL A 142 23.57 -17.78 5.83
C VAL A 142 23.76 -18.94 4.86
N VAL A 143 22.71 -19.72 4.66
CA VAL A 143 22.68 -20.91 3.81
C VAL A 143 21.69 -20.71 2.67
N VAL A 144 22.19 -20.75 1.44
CA VAL A 144 21.38 -20.59 0.23
C VAL A 144 20.43 -21.78 0.05
N VAL A 145 19.15 -21.47 -0.21
CA VAL A 145 18.09 -22.46 -0.49
C VAL A 145 17.50 -22.32 -1.90
N ALA A 146 17.63 -21.15 -2.55
CA ALA A 146 17.23 -20.93 -3.94
C ALA A 146 18.44 -20.57 -4.84
N PRO A 147 19.34 -21.55 -5.14
CA PRO A 147 20.61 -21.29 -5.80
C PRO A 147 20.51 -20.81 -7.26
N ALA A 148 19.33 -20.94 -7.88
CA ALA A 148 19.10 -20.54 -9.28
C ALA A 148 18.55 -19.11 -9.40
N HIS A 149 18.11 -18.48 -8.30
CA HIS A 149 17.53 -17.15 -8.36
C HIS A 149 18.59 -16.12 -8.78
N PRO A 150 18.28 -15.12 -9.64
CA PRO A 150 19.27 -14.16 -10.14
C PRO A 150 19.97 -13.34 -9.05
N VAL A 151 19.31 -13.09 -7.92
CA VAL A 151 19.93 -12.44 -6.75
C VAL A 151 21.05 -13.31 -6.14
N ILE A 152 20.92 -14.63 -6.21
CA ILE A 152 21.93 -15.58 -5.74
C ILE A 152 22.95 -15.91 -6.83
N ALA A 153 22.51 -16.16 -8.06
CA ALA A 153 23.34 -16.55 -9.20
C ALA A 153 23.30 -15.50 -10.31
N GLY A 154 23.71 -14.28 -9.96
CA GLY A 154 23.66 -13.13 -10.84
C GLY A 154 24.97 -12.84 -11.58
N PRO A 155 25.02 -11.72 -12.32
CA PRO A 155 26.16 -11.34 -13.15
C PRO A 155 27.47 -11.17 -12.36
N PHE A 156 27.42 -10.85 -11.07
CA PHE A 156 28.62 -10.64 -10.24
C PHE A 156 29.15 -11.93 -9.60
N GLY A 157 28.49 -13.05 -9.87
CA GLY A 157 28.86 -14.38 -9.42
C GLY A 157 27.79 -15.03 -8.58
N THR A 158 28.10 -16.25 -8.12
CA THR A 158 27.19 -17.03 -7.28
C THR A 158 27.47 -16.78 -5.80
N VAL A 159 26.47 -16.33 -5.06
CA VAL A 159 26.46 -16.28 -3.60
C VAL A 159 26.45 -17.71 -3.08
N ARG A 160 27.43 -18.03 -2.23
CA ARG A 160 27.54 -19.31 -1.53
C ARG A 160 27.16 -19.10 -0.08
N ALA A 161 26.98 -20.19 0.66
CA ALA A 161 26.83 -20.09 2.11
C ALA A 161 28.02 -19.32 2.73
N PHE A 162 27.73 -18.45 3.69
CA PHE A 162 28.73 -17.63 4.35
C PHE A 162 28.42 -17.48 5.84
N ALA A 163 29.48 -17.39 6.65
CA ALA A 163 29.33 -17.15 8.07
C ALA A 163 28.92 -15.69 8.32
N TYR A 164 28.04 -15.47 9.29
CA TYR A 164 27.67 -14.15 9.79
C TYR A 164 27.51 -14.22 11.31
N TYR A 165 28.20 -13.32 12.01
CA TYR A 165 28.22 -13.30 13.48
C TYR A 165 27.36 -12.17 14.08
N GLY A 166 26.70 -11.38 13.23
CA GLY A 166 25.68 -10.44 13.67
C GLY A 166 24.37 -11.14 14.01
N ASP A 167 23.40 -10.36 14.46
CA ASP A 167 22.11 -10.86 14.92
C ASP A 167 21.12 -10.82 13.76
N ILE A 168 21.08 -11.91 12.98
CA ILE A 168 19.99 -12.11 12.01
C ILE A 168 18.75 -12.44 12.82
N ASP A 169 17.63 -11.74 12.60
CA ASP A 169 16.39 -12.11 13.29
C ASP A 169 15.98 -13.56 13.01
N ALA A 170 15.33 -14.16 14.00
CA ALA A 170 14.44 -15.26 13.71
C ALA A 170 13.20 -14.71 13.05
N ALA A 171 13.05 -14.99 11.77
CA ALA A 171 11.94 -14.53 10.98
C ALA A 171 11.44 -15.61 10.02
N VAL A 172 10.20 -15.45 9.59
CA VAL A 172 9.52 -16.38 8.69
C VAL A 172 8.93 -15.58 7.53
N ALA A 173 9.07 -16.09 6.32
CA ALA A 173 8.46 -15.53 5.13
C ALA A 173 6.95 -15.31 5.34
N SER A 174 6.44 -14.16 4.92
CA SER A 174 5.04 -13.74 5.12
C SER A 174 4.03 -14.52 4.27
N GLN A 175 4.50 -15.35 3.33
CA GLN A 175 3.71 -16.15 2.38
C GLN A 175 2.90 -15.29 1.39
N THR A 176 3.45 -14.16 0.99
CA THR A 176 2.85 -13.18 0.08
C THR A 176 3.28 -13.34 -1.39
N GLY A 177 4.07 -14.38 -1.71
CA GLY A 177 4.56 -14.67 -3.06
C GLY A 177 6.07 -14.51 -3.23
N GLU A 178 6.77 -14.16 -2.15
CA GLU A 178 8.22 -14.08 -2.10
C GLU A 178 8.91 -15.44 -2.25
N THR A 179 10.12 -15.41 -2.78
CA THR A 179 11.02 -16.55 -2.82
C THR A 179 12.06 -16.40 -1.70
N VAL A 180 12.08 -17.34 -0.76
CA VAL A 180 13.17 -17.45 0.21
C VAL A 180 14.44 -17.87 -0.53
N LEU A 181 15.46 -17.02 -0.48
CA LEU A 181 16.74 -17.21 -1.15
C LEU A 181 17.77 -17.88 -0.25
N ALA A 182 17.77 -17.53 1.03
CA ALA A 182 18.65 -18.10 2.04
C ALA A 182 18.03 -18.09 3.43
N VAL A 183 18.48 -19.01 4.27
CA VAL A 183 18.10 -19.16 5.68
C VAL A 183 19.32 -18.99 6.60
N SER A 184 19.10 -18.62 7.85
CA SER A 184 20.14 -18.50 8.88
C SER A 184 20.38 -19.81 9.66
N GLY A 185 21.29 -19.80 10.64
CA GLY A 185 21.77 -20.97 11.40
C GLY A 185 20.73 -21.70 12.25
N GLY A 186 19.48 -21.23 12.28
CA GLY A 186 18.31 -21.87 12.89
C GLY A 186 17.23 -22.33 11.90
N GLY A 187 17.46 -22.16 10.59
CA GLY A 187 16.44 -22.39 9.56
C GLY A 187 15.43 -21.24 9.42
N TRP A 188 15.76 -20.07 9.96
CA TRP A 188 14.96 -18.84 9.82
C TRP A 188 15.23 -18.17 8.49
N ASP A 189 14.22 -17.54 7.92
CA ASP A 189 14.34 -16.88 6.63
C ASP A 189 15.18 -15.61 6.77
N ALA A 190 16.19 -15.45 5.92
CA ALA A 190 17.21 -14.40 6.06
C ALA A 190 17.35 -13.53 4.81
N ILE A 191 17.16 -14.11 3.62
CA ILE A 191 17.21 -13.38 2.37
C ILE A 191 16.00 -13.76 1.54
N LEU A 192 15.24 -12.78 1.09
CA LEU A 192 14.02 -12.96 0.33
C LEU A 192 14.06 -12.06 -0.90
N ALA A 193 13.49 -12.54 -2.01
CA ALA A 193 13.19 -11.70 -3.16
C ALA A 193 11.72 -11.85 -3.51
N PHE A 194 11.07 -10.73 -3.75
CA PHE A 194 9.69 -10.68 -4.22
C PHE A 194 9.64 -10.03 -5.59
N GLU A 195 8.87 -10.62 -6.48
CA GLU A 195 8.61 -10.10 -7.80
C GLU A 195 7.15 -10.35 -8.17
N SER A 196 6.47 -9.29 -8.59
CA SER A 196 5.18 -9.33 -9.24
C SER A 196 5.28 -8.71 -10.64
N ALA A 197 4.13 -8.51 -11.29
CA ALA A 197 4.09 -7.76 -12.55
C ALA A 197 4.58 -6.31 -12.38
N CYS A 198 4.38 -5.71 -11.19
CA CYS A 198 4.59 -4.29 -10.95
C CYS A 198 5.70 -3.97 -9.94
N HIS A 199 5.98 -4.90 -9.04
CA HIS A 199 6.80 -4.61 -7.86
C HIS A 199 7.93 -5.60 -7.74
N ARG A 200 9.09 -5.09 -7.28
CA ARG A 200 10.21 -5.93 -6.85
C ARG A 200 10.76 -5.42 -5.53
N SER A 201 11.05 -6.36 -4.64
CA SER A 201 11.83 -6.07 -3.44
C SER A 201 12.85 -7.16 -3.17
N VAL A 202 13.94 -6.78 -2.50
CA VAL A 202 14.84 -7.71 -1.85
C VAL A 202 14.92 -7.33 -0.38
N THR A 203 14.82 -8.34 0.48
CA THR A 203 15.04 -8.20 1.91
C THR A 203 16.27 -9.01 2.29
N GLN A 204 17.27 -8.35 2.86
CA GLN A 204 18.49 -8.97 3.36
C GLN A 204 18.60 -8.68 4.85
N ASN A 205 18.18 -9.65 5.66
CA ASN A 205 18.22 -9.61 7.12
C ASN A 205 19.63 -9.87 7.68
N CYS A 206 20.62 -9.23 7.07
CA CYS A 206 21.97 -9.10 7.59
C CYS A 206 22.65 -7.90 6.94
N ARG A 207 23.57 -7.28 7.65
CA ARG A 207 24.36 -6.13 7.15
C ARG A 207 25.38 -6.56 6.09
N LEU A 208 25.79 -5.65 5.21
CA LEU A 208 26.95 -5.79 4.33
C LEU A 208 28.25 -5.90 5.11
N THR A 209 28.32 -5.20 6.23
CA THR A 209 29.47 -5.21 7.13
C THR A 209 29.35 -6.33 8.16
N GLY A 210 30.21 -6.36 9.18
CA GLY A 210 30.15 -7.35 10.24
C GLY A 210 31.05 -8.57 10.03
N ALA A 211 31.34 -9.23 11.15
CA ALA A 211 32.25 -10.36 11.19
C ALA A 211 31.59 -11.66 10.67
N PRO A 212 32.39 -12.61 10.14
CA PRO A 212 33.82 -12.48 9.85
C PRO A 212 34.07 -11.73 8.53
N GLN A 213 35.20 -11.02 8.44
CA GLN A 213 35.61 -10.27 7.24
C GLN A 213 35.80 -11.19 6.03
N SER A 214 36.07 -12.48 6.25
CA SER A 214 36.16 -13.49 5.19
C SER A 214 34.86 -13.67 4.39
N SER A 215 33.71 -13.28 4.97
CA SER A 215 32.39 -13.38 4.34
C SER A 215 32.00 -12.12 3.54
N GLU A 216 32.74 -11.00 3.69
CA GLU A 216 32.47 -9.74 2.96
C GLU A 216 32.36 -9.91 1.44
N PRO A 217 33.21 -10.72 0.77
CA PRO A 217 33.07 -10.95 -0.67
C PRO A 217 31.72 -11.56 -1.06
N MET A 218 31.13 -12.42 -0.23
CA MET A 218 29.82 -13.03 -0.54
C MET A 218 28.69 -12.01 -0.39
N ARG A 219 28.74 -11.17 0.66
CA ARG A 219 27.74 -10.11 0.87
C ARG A 219 27.83 -9.02 -0.19
N LYS A 220 29.04 -8.71 -0.67
CA LYS A 220 29.25 -7.84 -1.83
C LYS A 220 28.59 -8.40 -3.10
N ILE A 221 28.83 -9.68 -3.42
CA ILE A 221 28.21 -10.32 -4.59
C ILE A 221 26.68 -10.31 -4.46
N LEU A 222 26.16 -10.64 -3.28
CA LEU A 222 24.73 -10.61 -2.99
C LEU A 222 24.14 -9.22 -3.24
N PHE A 223 24.75 -8.17 -2.67
CA PHE A 223 24.33 -6.79 -2.89
C PHE A 223 24.33 -6.39 -4.36
N GLN A 224 25.42 -6.67 -5.08
CA GLN A 224 25.55 -6.30 -6.49
C GLN A 224 24.55 -7.04 -7.38
N ASN A 225 24.30 -8.33 -7.10
CA ASN A 225 23.28 -9.11 -7.79
C ASN A 225 21.87 -8.61 -7.46
N ALA A 226 21.58 -8.32 -6.19
CA ALA A 226 20.29 -7.79 -5.73
C ALA A 226 19.96 -6.48 -6.41
N VAL A 227 20.86 -5.49 -6.33
CA VAL A 227 20.69 -4.19 -6.98
C VAL A 227 20.49 -4.36 -8.48
N THR A 228 21.33 -5.16 -9.15
CA THR A 228 21.21 -5.38 -10.60
C THR A 228 19.89 -6.03 -10.97
N TRP A 229 19.41 -6.99 -10.18
CA TRP A 229 18.12 -7.64 -10.43
C TRP A 229 16.95 -6.69 -10.19
N LEU A 230 16.99 -5.87 -9.13
CA LEU A 230 15.96 -4.87 -8.84
C LEU A 230 15.80 -3.88 -10.00
N VAL A 231 16.90 -3.31 -10.50
CA VAL A 231 16.85 -2.25 -11.53
C VAL A 231 16.81 -2.76 -12.97
N SER A 232 17.02 -4.06 -13.20
CA SER A 232 16.91 -4.69 -14.53
C SER A 232 15.52 -5.26 -14.81
N GLY A 233 14.67 -5.28 -13.78
CA GLY A 233 13.25 -5.58 -13.96
C GLY A 233 12.60 -4.49 -14.77
N GLY A 234 12.08 -4.85 -15.93
CA GLY A 234 11.22 -3.94 -16.67
C GLY A 234 9.92 -3.74 -15.90
N SER A 235 9.82 -2.65 -15.15
CA SER A 235 8.55 -1.97 -14.85
C SER A 235 8.05 -1.17 -16.06
N ALA A 236 8.63 -1.40 -17.25
CA ALA A 236 8.23 -0.84 -18.53
C ALA A 236 6.85 -1.38 -18.94
N GLY A 237 5.83 -0.80 -18.32
CA GLY A 237 4.43 -1.22 -18.38
C GLY A 237 3.63 -0.87 -17.11
N CYS A 238 4.28 -0.41 -16.04
CA CYS A 238 3.64 -0.10 -14.76
C CYS A 238 3.40 1.40 -14.54
N MET A 239 3.93 2.26 -15.42
CA MET A 239 3.47 3.65 -15.58
C MET A 239 2.44 3.79 -16.72
N SER A 240 1.66 2.75 -17.00
CA SER A 240 0.37 2.97 -17.65
C SER A 240 -0.67 3.18 -16.55
N GLU A 241 -1.50 4.21 -16.69
CA GLU A 241 -2.82 4.32 -16.05
C GLU A 241 -3.38 2.92 -15.76
N PRO A 242 -3.79 2.65 -14.51
CA PRO A 242 -4.03 1.29 -14.02
C PRO A 242 -5.05 0.59 -14.93
N GLU A 243 -4.76 -0.63 -15.40
CA GLU A 243 -5.85 -1.47 -15.88
C GLU A 243 -6.73 -1.80 -14.68
N GLY A 244 -7.88 -1.13 -14.60
CA GLY A 244 -9.00 -1.55 -13.79
C GLY A 244 -9.23 -0.83 -12.47
N VAL A 245 -8.63 0.35 -12.19
CA VAL A 245 -9.09 1.28 -11.13
C VAL A 245 -9.53 2.59 -11.78
N THR A 246 -10.76 3.01 -11.52
CA THR A 246 -11.36 4.22 -12.11
C THR A 246 -11.82 5.13 -10.99
N PHE A 247 -11.33 6.38 -10.99
CA PHE A 247 -11.73 7.39 -10.00
C PHE A 247 -12.88 8.24 -10.53
N HIS A 248 -13.78 8.64 -9.64
CA HIS A 248 -14.97 9.41 -9.93
C HIS A 248 -15.16 10.52 -8.90
N THR A 249 -15.39 11.74 -9.39
CA THR A 249 -15.81 12.91 -8.57
C THR A 249 -17.30 13.23 -8.72
N ASP A 250 -17.97 12.57 -9.67
CA ASP A 250 -19.41 12.67 -9.88
C ASP A 250 -20.10 11.39 -9.40
N LEU A 251 -21.10 11.56 -8.53
CA LEU A 251 -21.82 10.45 -7.93
C LEU A 251 -22.65 9.66 -8.96
N ALA A 252 -23.21 10.32 -9.97
CA ALA A 252 -24.02 9.64 -10.98
C ALA A 252 -23.13 8.75 -11.87
N ASP A 253 -21.97 9.28 -12.27
CA ASP A 253 -20.97 8.53 -13.02
C ASP A 253 -20.42 7.35 -12.21
N TRP A 254 -20.17 7.54 -10.90
CA TRP A 254 -19.73 6.47 -10.02
C TRP A 254 -20.80 5.39 -9.85
N ASN A 255 -22.06 5.74 -9.61
CA ASN A 255 -23.14 4.75 -9.48
C ASN A 255 -23.29 3.93 -10.77
N ALA A 256 -23.16 4.57 -11.93
CA ALA A 256 -23.22 3.88 -13.22
C ALA A 256 -22.07 2.86 -13.39
N ALA A 257 -20.89 3.14 -12.83
CA ALA A 257 -19.74 2.26 -12.88
C ALA A 257 -19.73 1.20 -11.76
N ALA A 258 -20.24 1.54 -10.57
CA ALA A 258 -20.22 0.71 -9.36
C ALA A 258 -21.29 -0.39 -9.33
N GLY A 259 -22.28 -0.33 -10.23
CA GLY A 259 -23.37 -1.31 -10.30
C GLY A 259 -24.30 -1.23 -9.09
N SER A 260 -24.56 -2.36 -8.43
CA SER A 260 -25.42 -2.39 -7.24
C SER A 260 -24.67 -1.79 -6.06
N THR A 261 -25.20 -0.69 -5.51
CA THR A 261 -24.57 0.06 -4.43
C THR A 261 -25.40 -0.01 -3.14
N THR A 262 -24.70 0.00 -2.02
CA THR A 262 -25.29 0.14 -0.69
C THR A 262 -24.74 1.39 -0.03
N LEU A 263 -25.51 2.01 0.85
CA LEU A 263 -25.20 3.30 1.46
C LEU A 263 -25.44 3.25 2.95
N LEU A 264 -24.42 3.59 3.74
CA LEU A 264 -24.60 4.04 5.11
C LEU A 264 -24.66 5.57 5.14
N ARG A 265 -25.85 6.12 5.34
CA ARG A 265 -25.96 7.56 5.65
C ARG A 265 -25.38 7.84 7.03
N THR A 266 -24.58 8.89 7.17
CA THR A 266 -23.89 9.25 8.42
C THR A 266 -24.78 10.01 9.42
N THR A 267 -26.06 9.67 9.49
CA THR A 267 -26.97 10.19 10.55
C THR A 267 -26.54 9.70 11.93
N ALA A 268 -26.83 10.46 12.99
CA ALA A 268 -26.52 10.06 14.37
C ALA A 268 -27.02 8.64 14.72
N ALA A 269 -28.20 8.27 14.23
CA ALA A 269 -28.77 6.94 14.48
C ALA A 269 -27.94 5.82 13.83
N ASN A 270 -27.41 6.06 12.63
CA ASN A 270 -26.58 5.10 11.91
C ASN A 270 -25.14 5.07 12.45
N VAL A 271 -24.59 6.22 12.86
CA VAL A 271 -23.27 6.27 13.52
C VAL A 271 -23.29 5.46 14.82
N ALA A 272 -24.39 5.46 15.57
CA ALA A 272 -24.58 4.60 16.75
C ALA A 272 -24.76 3.10 16.46
N MET A 273 -24.69 2.68 15.19
CA MET A 273 -24.55 1.27 14.84
C MET A 273 -23.08 0.80 14.90
N ALA A 274 -22.12 1.72 15.06
CA ALA A 274 -20.73 1.37 15.33
C ALA A 274 -20.59 0.73 16.72
N ASN A 275 -19.72 -0.27 16.85
CA ASN A 275 -19.48 -0.96 18.13
C ASN A 275 -19.02 -0.02 19.25
N GLU A 276 -18.33 1.05 18.88
CA GLU A 276 -17.71 2.04 19.76
C GLU A 276 -18.69 3.14 20.18
N VAL A 277 -19.85 3.25 19.53
CA VAL A 277 -20.81 4.34 19.75
C VAL A 277 -22.12 3.78 20.32
N PRO A 278 -22.29 3.75 21.66
CA PRO A 278 -23.39 3.03 22.29
C PRO A 278 -24.77 3.71 22.16
N VAL A 279 -24.81 5.00 21.80
CA VAL A 279 -26.02 5.80 21.63
C VAL A 279 -25.82 6.84 20.52
N PRO A 280 -26.89 7.30 19.84
CA PRO A 280 -26.81 8.36 18.84
C PRO A 280 -26.04 9.58 19.37
N PRO A 281 -24.94 9.98 18.71
CA PRO A 281 -24.13 11.10 19.17
C PRO A 281 -24.82 12.45 18.95
N GLY A 282 -24.45 13.43 19.77
CA GLY A 282 -24.81 14.83 19.58
C GLY A 282 -23.74 15.59 18.78
N ASN A 283 -24.05 16.82 18.38
CA ASN A 283 -23.09 17.68 17.69
C ASN A 283 -21.85 17.96 18.54
N ASN A 284 -20.70 18.10 17.88
CA ASN A 284 -19.36 18.28 18.46
C ASN A 284 -19.01 17.17 19.47
N GLN A 285 -19.55 15.96 19.30
CA GLN A 285 -19.25 14.85 20.18
C GLN A 285 -18.10 14.03 19.62
N PHE A 286 -16.96 14.05 20.31
CA PHE A 286 -15.88 13.09 20.09
C PHE A 286 -16.37 11.66 20.30
N LEU A 287 -16.03 10.78 19.36
CA LEU A 287 -16.41 9.38 19.38
C LEU A 287 -15.21 8.49 19.77
N SER A 288 -14.36 8.17 18.79
CA SER A 288 -13.27 7.20 18.88
C SER A 288 -12.36 7.36 17.67
N GLY A 289 -11.08 6.94 17.76
CA GLY A 289 -10.17 6.83 16.62
C GLY A 289 -10.51 5.68 15.66
N VAL A 290 -11.38 4.77 16.10
CA VAL A 290 -11.87 3.63 15.33
C VAL A 290 -13.38 3.54 15.46
N LEU A 291 -14.07 3.37 14.32
CA LEU A 291 -15.51 3.09 14.26
C LEU A 291 -15.73 1.82 13.43
N THR A 292 -16.16 0.75 14.08
CA THR A 292 -16.42 -0.54 13.47
C THR A 292 -17.91 -0.70 13.24
N PHE A 293 -18.33 -0.87 11.99
CA PHE A 293 -19.71 -1.05 11.56
C PHE A 293 -19.95 -2.49 11.09
N PRO A 294 -20.46 -3.40 11.96
CA PRO A 294 -20.72 -4.77 11.55
C PRO A 294 -21.92 -4.85 10.58
N ALA A 295 -21.83 -5.71 9.56
CA ALA A 295 -22.93 -5.99 8.63
C ALA A 295 -24.26 -6.31 9.34
N ALA A 296 -24.19 -7.08 10.43
CA ALA A 296 -25.38 -7.45 11.21
C ALA A 296 -26.04 -6.28 11.94
N ALA A 297 -25.29 -5.23 12.26
CA ALA A 297 -25.81 -4.04 12.94
C ALA A 297 -26.37 -3.02 11.93
N THR A 298 -25.67 -2.81 10.82
CA THR A 298 -26.06 -1.84 9.77
C THR A 298 -27.12 -2.37 8.81
N GLY A 299 -27.24 -3.69 8.70
CA GLY A 299 -28.07 -4.34 7.68
C GLY A 299 -27.47 -4.29 6.27
N LEU A 300 -26.23 -3.82 6.13
CA LEU A 300 -25.48 -3.84 4.88
C LEU A 300 -24.92 -5.24 4.60
N PRO A 301 -24.65 -5.60 3.33
CA PRO A 301 -23.99 -6.86 2.99
C PRO A 301 -22.58 -6.96 3.59
N ASN A 302 -21.90 -5.82 3.71
CA ASN A 302 -20.54 -5.71 4.18
C ASN A 302 -20.47 -5.05 5.56
N GLY A 303 -19.55 -5.56 6.38
CA GLY A 303 -19.07 -4.84 7.54
C GLY A 303 -17.81 -4.08 7.17
N PHE A 304 -17.67 -2.86 7.67
CA PHE A 304 -16.50 -2.03 7.43
C PHE A 304 -16.02 -1.36 8.71
N ARG A 305 -14.79 -0.85 8.69
CA ARG A 305 -14.20 -0.12 9.81
C ARG A 305 -13.56 1.16 9.31
N LEU A 306 -13.83 2.26 10.00
CA LEU A 306 -13.14 3.53 9.83
C LEU A 306 -12.01 3.64 10.86
N THR A 307 -10.86 4.15 10.44
CA THR A 307 -9.72 4.41 11.32
C THR A 307 -9.12 5.77 10.98
N ALA A 308 -9.07 6.67 11.96
CA ALA A 308 -8.21 7.86 11.88
C ALA A 308 -6.76 7.40 12.04
N LEU A 309 -5.91 7.66 11.03
CA LEU A 309 -4.55 7.11 10.99
C LEU A 309 -3.57 7.92 11.84
N GLN A 310 -3.89 9.18 12.13
CA GLN A 310 -3.08 10.01 13.03
C GLN A 310 -3.21 9.53 14.51
N PRO A 311 -2.09 9.27 15.21
CA PRO A 311 -2.12 8.82 16.59
C PRO A 311 -2.75 9.84 17.55
N GLY A 312 -3.76 9.40 18.31
CA GLY A 312 -4.41 10.22 19.33
C GLY A 312 -5.56 11.09 18.80
N VAL A 313 -5.82 11.03 17.49
CA VAL A 313 -6.96 11.66 16.83
C VAL A 313 -8.10 10.66 16.67
N GLY A 314 -9.31 11.16 16.50
CA GLY A 314 -10.48 10.34 16.18
C GLY A 314 -11.60 11.15 15.58
N PHE A 315 -12.75 10.51 15.45
CA PHE A 315 -13.88 11.11 14.76
C PHE A 315 -14.75 11.95 15.69
N THR A 316 -15.12 13.15 15.25
CA THR A 316 -16.08 14.03 15.92
C THR A 316 -17.35 14.13 15.08
N TYR A 317 -18.51 13.85 15.68
CA TYR A 317 -19.79 13.87 14.95
C TYR A 317 -20.38 15.27 14.87
N ASN A 318 -20.78 15.68 13.65
CA ASN A 318 -21.29 17.01 13.32
C ASN A 318 -20.47 18.10 14.00
N ASP A 319 -19.19 18.16 13.64
CA ASP A 319 -18.31 19.18 14.16
C ASP A 319 -18.59 20.51 13.45
N ASN A 320 -19.26 21.41 14.17
CA ASN A 320 -19.65 22.71 13.65
C ASN A 320 -18.79 23.84 14.22
N GLU A 321 -17.61 23.52 14.74
CA GLU A 321 -16.60 24.50 15.14
C GLU A 321 -16.02 25.19 13.88
N GLY A 322 -15.39 26.36 14.04
CA GLY A 322 -14.82 27.12 12.90
C GLY A 322 -15.80 27.72 11.86
N GLY A 323 -17.08 27.35 11.89
CA GLY A 323 -18.11 27.82 10.93
C GLY A 323 -18.27 26.93 9.69
N VAL A 324 -17.77 25.70 9.75
CA VAL A 324 -18.01 24.64 8.76
C VAL A 324 -19.39 24.00 9.05
N ASP A 325 -20.24 23.79 8.04
CA ASP A 325 -21.55 23.14 8.24
C ASP A 325 -21.43 21.66 7.90
N GLN A 326 -20.95 20.87 8.86
CA GLN A 326 -20.79 19.43 8.74
C GLN A 326 -22.06 18.71 9.24
N SER A 327 -23.15 18.82 8.47
CA SER A 327 -24.41 18.16 8.82
C SER A 327 -24.42 16.68 8.44
N ASP A 328 -24.66 15.81 9.43
CA ASP A 328 -24.61 14.34 9.31
C ASP A 328 -23.25 13.84 8.77
N ALA A 329 -22.14 14.34 9.33
CA ALA A 329 -20.80 13.97 8.93
C ALA A 329 -19.90 13.66 10.12
N LEU A 330 -18.77 12.99 9.85
CA LEU A 330 -17.72 12.71 10.80
C LEU A 330 -16.51 13.55 10.43
N SER A 331 -16.17 14.55 11.25
CA SER A 331 -14.86 15.20 11.15
C SER A 331 -13.81 14.17 11.50
N VAL A 332 -12.80 14.05 10.65
CA VAL A 332 -11.53 13.44 11.05
C VAL A 332 -10.77 14.58 11.74
N GLY A 333 -10.15 14.32 12.89
CA GLY A 333 -9.69 15.44 13.70
C GLY A 333 -10.78 16.05 14.58
N ASP A 334 -10.35 16.89 15.50
CA ASP A 334 -11.17 17.93 16.11
C ASP A 334 -10.78 19.21 15.37
N VAL A 335 -11.74 20.04 14.94
CA VAL A 335 -11.43 21.29 14.21
C VAL A 335 -10.37 22.10 14.96
N ASP A 336 -9.29 22.52 14.29
CA ASP A 336 -8.08 23.16 14.85
C ASP A 336 -7.16 22.26 15.73
N ASN A 337 -7.31 20.93 15.70
CA ASN A 337 -6.46 19.97 16.43
C ASN A 337 -6.36 18.58 15.75
N GLY A 338 -5.25 18.38 15.05
CA GLY A 338 -4.94 17.10 14.39
C GLY A 338 -4.86 17.24 12.88
N GLU A 339 -4.03 18.18 12.41
CA GLU A 339 -3.90 18.69 11.02
C GLU A 339 -3.45 17.65 9.96
N ASN A 340 -3.54 16.35 10.25
CA ASN A 340 -3.19 15.28 9.33
C ASN A 340 -4.32 14.27 9.37
N ASP A 341 -5.39 14.62 8.67
CA ASP A 341 -6.71 13.99 8.79
C ASP A 341 -6.84 12.70 7.97
N ASP A 342 -5.79 11.89 8.02
CA ASP A 342 -5.73 10.63 7.34
C ASP A 342 -6.81 9.67 7.83
N VAL A 343 -7.57 9.11 6.91
CA VAL A 343 -8.67 8.19 7.23
C VAL A 343 -8.66 6.98 6.31
N SER A 344 -8.76 5.80 6.93
CA SER A 344 -8.93 4.54 6.19
C SER A 344 -10.34 3.97 6.35
N ILE A 345 -10.81 3.32 5.29
CA ILE A 345 -12.02 2.48 5.28
C ILE A 345 -11.59 1.05 4.96
N ASP A 346 -11.62 0.18 5.96
CA ASP A 346 -11.37 -1.25 5.83
C ASP A 346 -12.66 -2.02 5.54
N ILE A 347 -12.65 -2.92 4.56
CA ILE A 347 -13.71 -3.93 4.40
C ILE A 347 -13.36 -5.13 5.28
N ILE A 348 -14.13 -5.35 6.35
CA ILE A 348 -13.79 -6.35 7.38
C ILE A 348 -14.63 -7.63 7.30
N SER A 349 -15.74 -7.62 6.55
CA SER A 349 -16.59 -8.80 6.32
C SER A 349 -17.57 -8.58 5.17
N GLY A 350 -18.16 -9.67 4.69
CA GLY A 350 -19.16 -9.64 3.62
C GLY A 350 -18.60 -10.10 2.26
N PRO A 351 -19.40 -9.98 1.19
CA PRO A 351 -18.98 -10.33 -0.18
C PRO A 351 -17.91 -9.36 -0.71
N PRO A 352 -17.19 -9.72 -1.80
CA PRO A 352 -16.22 -8.82 -2.44
C PRO A 352 -16.81 -7.45 -2.80
N VAL A 353 -16.16 -6.38 -2.35
CA VAL A 353 -16.48 -4.99 -2.70
C VAL A 353 -15.59 -4.58 -3.86
N HIS A 354 -16.14 -3.92 -4.87
CA HIS A 354 -15.40 -3.47 -6.05
C HIS A 354 -15.57 -1.97 -6.30
N ALA A 355 -16.38 -1.30 -5.51
CA ALA A 355 -16.46 0.14 -5.54
C ALA A 355 -16.62 0.66 -4.12
N VAL A 356 -15.90 1.73 -3.80
CA VAL A 356 -16.05 2.47 -2.55
C VAL A 356 -16.24 3.94 -2.91
N GLY A 357 -17.19 4.61 -2.26
CA GLY A 357 -17.41 6.04 -2.42
C GLY A 357 -17.84 6.69 -1.12
N MET A 358 -17.62 8.00 -1.01
CA MET A 358 -18.02 8.81 0.14
C MET A 358 -18.20 10.28 -0.25
N MET A 359 -18.84 11.04 0.62
CA MET A 359 -18.84 12.49 0.58
C MET A 359 -17.70 13.00 1.44
N LEU A 360 -16.90 13.91 0.88
CA LEU A 360 -15.83 14.63 1.55
C LEU A 360 -16.24 16.10 1.68
N GLY A 361 -16.10 16.72 2.84
CA GLY A 361 -16.38 18.15 3.04
C GLY A 361 -15.28 18.85 3.81
N GLY A 362 -15.11 20.16 3.59
CA GLY A 362 -14.01 20.92 4.20
C GLY A 362 -12.68 20.49 3.61
N ASN A 363 -12.54 20.59 2.29
CA ASN A 363 -11.28 20.33 1.59
C ASN A 363 -10.97 21.57 0.73
N PHE A 364 -9.89 22.29 1.06
CA PHE A 364 -9.52 23.61 0.58
C PHE A 364 -8.13 23.64 -0.10
N THR A 365 -7.44 22.50 -0.20
CA THR A 365 -6.06 22.43 -0.72
C THR A 365 -5.96 22.48 -2.24
N ALA A 366 -4.73 22.66 -2.75
CA ALA A 366 -4.45 22.74 -4.18
C ALA A 366 -4.28 21.34 -4.80
N PRO A 367 -4.54 21.17 -6.11
CA PRO A 367 -4.30 19.91 -6.81
C PRO A 367 -2.87 19.37 -6.56
N GLY A 368 -2.77 18.11 -6.14
CA GLY A 368 -1.51 17.40 -5.92
C GLY A 368 -1.02 17.34 -4.47
N GLU A 369 -1.78 17.89 -3.51
CA GLU A 369 -1.43 17.87 -2.08
C GLU A 369 -2.05 16.66 -1.33
N GLU A 370 -3.10 16.05 -1.87
CA GLU A 370 -3.82 14.92 -1.25
C GLU A 370 -3.74 13.64 -2.09
N ALA A 371 -3.93 12.48 -1.46
CA ALA A 371 -3.96 11.20 -2.16
C ALA A 371 -5.14 10.30 -1.74
N PHE A 372 -5.74 9.62 -2.73
CA PHE A 372 -6.72 8.58 -2.50
C PHE A 372 -6.13 7.21 -2.88
N ARG A 373 -5.86 6.38 -1.87
CA ARG A 373 -5.24 5.07 -2.04
C ARG A 373 -6.29 3.97 -2.03
N VAL A 374 -6.07 2.96 -2.87
CA VAL A 374 -6.94 1.78 -2.99
C VAL A 374 -6.09 0.53 -2.82
N PHE A 375 -6.54 -0.34 -1.92
CA PHE A 375 -5.91 -1.61 -1.61
C PHE A 375 -6.86 -2.73 -2.01
N CYS A 376 -6.38 -3.68 -2.81
CA CYS A 376 -7.18 -4.78 -3.31
C CYS A 376 -6.65 -6.16 -2.90
N ALA A 377 -7.55 -7.13 -2.74
CA ALA A 377 -7.22 -8.54 -2.68
C ALA A 377 -6.60 -9.00 -4.01
N GLY A 378 -5.33 -9.41 -3.98
CA GLY A 378 -4.59 -9.84 -5.17
C GLY A 378 -3.55 -8.84 -5.68
N GLY A 379 -3.35 -7.71 -4.99
CA GLY A 379 -2.15 -6.88 -5.16
C GLY A 379 -2.27 -5.69 -6.11
N CYS A 380 -3.49 -5.17 -6.40
CA CYS A 380 -3.59 -3.73 -6.67
C CYS A 380 -3.52 -2.99 -5.35
N THR A 381 -2.31 -2.76 -4.87
CA THR A 381 -2.04 -1.61 -4.03
C THR A 381 -1.79 -0.45 -4.99
N GLN A 382 -2.66 0.55 -4.95
CA GLN A 382 -2.52 1.72 -5.79
C GLN A 382 -2.73 2.97 -4.94
N GLY A 383 -1.66 3.73 -4.71
CA GLY A 383 -1.80 5.15 -4.44
C GLY A 383 -2.19 5.85 -5.74
N VAL A 384 -3.47 6.20 -5.92
CA VAL A 384 -3.81 7.16 -6.96
C VAL A 384 -3.61 8.54 -6.32
N SER A 385 -2.54 9.23 -6.70
CA SER A 385 -2.46 10.68 -6.51
C SER A 385 -3.52 11.29 -7.41
N VAL A 386 -4.73 11.43 -6.89
CA VAL A 386 -5.82 12.11 -7.59
C VAL A 386 -5.75 13.56 -7.18
N ASP A 387 -5.73 14.46 -8.16
CA ASP A 387 -6.14 15.83 -7.93
C ASP A 387 -7.61 15.83 -7.49
N ILE A 388 -7.85 15.81 -6.18
CA ILE A 388 -9.20 15.90 -5.62
C ILE A 388 -9.59 17.38 -5.74
N PRO A 389 -10.61 17.73 -6.56
CA PRO A 389 -10.99 19.11 -6.69
C PRO A 389 -11.66 19.54 -5.39
N GLY A 390 -10.92 20.28 -4.55
CA GLY A 390 -11.48 20.92 -3.37
C GLY A 390 -12.73 21.73 -3.77
N PRO A 391 -13.92 21.41 -3.25
CA PRO A 391 -15.10 22.20 -3.53
C PRO A 391 -14.90 23.57 -2.86
N GLY A 392 -14.65 24.63 -3.63
CA GLY A 392 -14.42 25.94 -3.02
C GLY A 392 -15.53 26.36 -2.04
N GLY A 393 -15.18 26.58 -0.77
CA GLY A 393 -16.12 26.92 0.32
C GLY A 393 -16.53 25.70 1.18
N ASN A 394 -17.50 25.84 2.09
CA ASN A 394 -17.97 24.77 2.99
C ASN A 394 -18.82 23.67 2.28
N ALA A 395 -18.56 23.37 1.02
CA ALA A 395 -19.36 22.41 0.26
C ALA A 395 -18.77 21.00 0.36
N SER A 396 -19.62 19.97 0.34
CA SER A 396 -19.16 18.58 0.23
C SER A 396 -19.07 18.15 -1.24
N ALA A 397 -18.00 17.43 -1.59
CA ALA A 397 -17.79 16.79 -2.88
C ALA A 397 -17.93 15.27 -2.76
N PHE A 398 -18.36 14.62 -3.84
CA PHE A 398 -18.33 13.17 -3.92
C PHE A 398 -16.95 12.70 -4.39
N ILE A 399 -16.45 11.63 -3.79
CA ILE A 399 -15.29 10.90 -4.27
C ILE A 399 -15.58 9.41 -4.26
N GLY A 400 -15.08 8.68 -5.26
CA GLY A 400 -15.23 7.24 -5.28
C GLY A 400 -14.33 6.57 -6.31
N VAL A 401 -14.10 5.28 -6.07
CA VAL A 401 -13.30 4.40 -6.91
C VAL A 401 -14.11 3.18 -7.31
N VAL A 402 -13.80 2.65 -8.49
CA VAL A 402 -14.33 1.39 -9.02
C VAL A 402 -13.17 0.55 -9.51
N THR A 403 -13.12 -0.71 -9.10
CA THR A 403 -12.02 -1.64 -9.38
C THR A 403 -12.46 -2.99 -9.93
N GLN A 404 -11.64 -3.60 -10.80
CA GLN A 404 -11.85 -4.98 -11.23
C GLN A 404 -11.47 -6.03 -10.16
N LEU A 405 -10.57 -5.68 -9.25
CA LEU A 405 -10.18 -6.53 -8.11
C LEU A 405 -10.95 -6.14 -6.84
N PRO A 406 -11.22 -7.08 -5.92
CA PRO A 406 -11.91 -6.75 -4.68
C PRO A 406 -11.13 -5.77 -3.82
N ILE A 407 -11.73 -4.65 -3.44
CA ILE A 407 -11.22 -3.66 -2.51
C ILE A 407 -11.25 -4.25 -1.09
N ILE A 408 -10.11 -4.22 -0.41
CA ILE A 408 -9.98 -4.56 1.01
C ILE A 408 -9.85 -3.32 1.89
N ARG A 409 -9.34 -2.22 1.33
CA ARG A 409 -9.20 -0.94 2.03
C ARG A 409 -9.13 0.22 1.03
N VAL A 410 -9.61 1.39 1.42
CA VAL A 410 -9.23 2.67 0.82
C VAL A 410 -8.67 3.60 1.89
N GLU A 411 -7.77 4.48 1.52
CA GLU A 411 -7.21 5.50 2.41
C GLU A 411 -7.29 6.86 1.74
N PHE A 412 -7.73 7.86 2.50
CA PHE A 412 -7.54 9.25 2.18
C PHE A 412 -6.34 9.74 2.99
N ASP A 413 -5.33 10.22 2.28
CA ASP A 413 -4.09 10.78 2.82
C ASP A 413 -4.13 12.29 2.62
N GLU A 414 -4.28 13.00 3.72
CA GLU A 414 -4.39 14.45 3.79
C GLU A 414 -3.02 15.03 4.16
N ASP A 415 -2.62 16.15 3.55
CA ASP A 415 -1.31 16.74 3.86
C ASP A 415 -1.31 17.32 5.28
N ALA A 416 -0.22 17.14 6.02
CA ALA A 416 -0.09 17.50 7.44
C ALA A 416 -0.17 19.02 7.77
N GLY A 417 -0.51 19.86 6.79
CA GLY A 417 -0.73 21.30 6.93
C GLY A 417 -1.93 21.81 6.12
N GLY A 418 -2.85 20.92 5.76
CA GLY A 418 -4.08 21.23 5.04
C GLY A 418 -5.20 21.69 5.97
N ASP A 419 -6.42 21.26 5.71
CA ASP A 419 -7.64 21.75 6.32
C ASP A 419 -8.53 20.63 6.87
N ASP A 420 -9.29 20.92 7.93
CA ASP A 420 -10.08 19.90 8.61
C ASP A 420 -11.12 19.26 7.66
N ILE A 421 -10.95 17.96 7.40
CA ILE A 421 -11.89 17.23 6.54
C ILE A 421 -13.01 16.57 7.33
N SER A 422 -14.11 16.34 6.62
CA SER A 422 -15.22 15.53 7.08
C SER A 422 -15.61 14.48 6.06
N VAL A 423 -15.90 13.29 6.55
CA VAL A 423 -16.36 12.16 5.74
C VAL A 423 -17.80 11.80 6.08
N ALA A 424 -18.58 11.55 5.04
CA ALA A 424 -19.99 11.25 5.14
C ALA A 424 -20.45 10.23 4.07
N ASP A 425 -21.63 9.65 4.30
CA ASP A 425 -22.36 8.87 3.30
C ASP A 425 -21.53 7.79 2.58
N PHE A 426 -21.04 6.81 3.35
CA PHE A 426 -20.22 5.71 2.85
C PHE A 426 -21.00 4.77 1.93
N ARG A 427 -20.46 4.53 0.74
CA ARG A 427 -21.05 3.71 -0.31
C ARG A 427 -20.15 2.55 -0.68
N PHE A 428 -20.75 1.39 -0.90
CA PHE A 428 -20.06 0.18 -1.33
C PHE A 428 -20.79 -0.43 -2.52
N GLY A 429 -20.07 -0.69 -3.62
CA GLY A 429 -20.59 -1.37 -4.80
C GLY A 429 -19.95 -2.74 -5.00
N SER A 430 -20.71 -3.65 -5.61
CA SER A 430 -20.22 -4.97 -6.04
C SER A 430 -20.05 -5.00 -7.56
N ALA A 431 -18.99 -5.62 -8.08
CA ALA A 431 -18.74 -5.73 -9.52
C ALA A 431 -19.75 -6.64 -10.24
N CYS A 432 -20.69 -7.23 -9.50
CA CYS A 432 -21.72 -8.09 -10.02
C CYS A 432 -23.10 -7.63 -9.58
N PRO A 433 -23.62 -6.51 -10.14
CA PRO A 433 -25.00 -6.13 -9.93
C PRO A 433 -25.99 -7.27 -10.20
N ALA A 434 -25.67 -8.17 -11.13
CA ALA A 434 -26.48 -9.33 -11.50
C ALA A 434 -26.28 -10.59 -10.64
N ASP A 435 -25.34 -10.59 -9.68
CA ASP A 435 -25.20 -11.65 -8.67
C ASP A 435 -26.14 -11.33 -7.50
N LEU A 436 -27.37 -11.80 -7.63
CA LEU A 436 -28.48 -11.42 -6.75
C LEU A 436 -28.46 -12.19 -5.42
N ASN A 437 -27.72 -13.29 -5.36
CA ASN A 437 -27.57 -14.08 -4.13
C ASN A 437 -26.22 -13.85 -3.43
N GLY A 438 -25.28 -13.14 -4.07
CA GLY A 438 -23.97 -12.79 -3.54
C GLY A 438 -23.00 -13.98 -3.44
N ASP A 439 -23.20 -15.04 -4.25
CA ASP A 439 -22.39 -16.25 -4.23
C ASP A 439 -21.15 -16.19 -5.15
N GLY A 440 -20.99 -15.08 -5.87
CA GLY A 440 -19.89 -14.83 -6.80
C GLY A 440 -20.12 -15.39 -8.20
N HIS A 441 -21.29 -15.98 -8.48
CA HIS A 441 -21.63 -16.60 -9.77
C HIS A 441 -22.99 -16.14 -10.28
N ILE A 442 -23.03 -15.42 -11.39
CA ILE A 442 -24.28 -15.03 -12.06
C ILE A 442 -24.81 -16.22 -12.83
N ASN A 443 -25.79 -16.92 -12.24
CA ASN A 443 -26.26 -18.20 -12.74
C ASN A 443 -27.79 -18.37 -12.63
N GLY A 444 -28.26 -19.62 -12.72
CA GLY A 444 -29.67 -19.95 -12.63
C GLY A 444 -30.32 -19.56 -11.28
N ALA A 445 -29.54 -19.44 -10.21
CA ALA A 445 -30.00 -18.97 -8.91
C ALA A 445 -30.38 -17.49 -8.96
N ASP A 446 -29.57 -16.64 -9.57
CA ASP A 446 -29.81 -15.21 -9.72
C ASP A 446 -30.96 -14.95 -10.69
N LEU A 447 -31.00 -15.69 -11.80
CA LEU A 447 -32.14 -15.65 -12.70
C LEU A 447 -33.45 -16.00 -11.99
N ALA A 448 -33.43 -16.98 -11.08
CA ALA A 448 -34.62 -17.33 -10.30
C ALA A 448 -35.03 -16.20 -9.34
N ILE A 449 -34.07 -15.49 -8.75
CA ILE A 449 -34.35 -14.31 -7.90
C ILE A 449 -34.92 -13.15 -8.73
N LEU A 450 -34.35 -12.87 -9.91
CA LEU A 450 -34.85 -11.83 -10.82
C LEU A 450 -36.29 -12.12 -11.24
N LEU A 451 -36.56 -13.34 -11.72
CA LEU A 451 -37.90 -13.75 -12.15
C LEU A 451 -38.91 -13.80 -10.99
N ALA A 452 -38.46 -14.08 -9.77
CA ALA A 452 -39.32 -14.07 -8.59
C ALA A 452 -39.79 -12.65 -8.20
N ASN A 453 -39.03 -11.63 -8.59
CA ASN A 453 -39.33 -10.22 -8.32
C ASN A 453 -39.91 -9.47 -9.52
N TRP A 454 -40.34 -10.18 -10.58
CA TRP A 454 -40.83 -9.58 -11.82
C TRP A 454 -42.02 -8.64 -11.64
N GLY A 455 -41.93 -7.44 -12.19
CA GLY A 455 -42.97 -6.41 -12.12
C GLY A 455 -42.53 -5.17 -11.33
N PRO A 456 -43.48 -4.31 -10.92
CA PRO A 456 -43.15 -3.03 -10.28
C PRO A 456 -42.54 -3.17 -8.90
N CYS A 457 -41.43 -2.47 -8.66
CA CYS A 457 -40.87 -2.30 -7.32
C CYS A 457 -41.69 -1.30 -6.52
N ASN A 458 -42.74 -1.80 -5.88
CA ASN A 458 -43.64 -1.02 -5.04
C ASN A 458 -43.07 -0.77 -3.62
N GLY A 459 -41.80 -0.36 -3.51
CA GLY A 459 -41.15 0.22 -2.31
C GLY A 459 -41.27 -0.54 -0.98
N ALA A 460 -41.86 -1.73 -0.95
CA ALA A 460 -42.30 -2.41 0.28
C ALA A 460 -41.47 -3.64 0.64
N LEU A 461 -40.55 -4.08 -0.22
CA LEU A 461 -39.67 -5.22 0.03
C LEU A 461 -38.22 -4.88 -0.36
N PRO A 462 -37.24 -5.06 0.55
CA PRO A 462 -35.80 -4.89 0.27
C PRO A 462 -35.26 -5.81 -0.83
N THR A 463 -36.02 -6.82 -1.26
CA THR A 463 -35.61 -7.81 -2.26
C THR A 463 -35.97 -7.43 -3.70
N CYS A 464 -36.78 -6.39 -3.92
CA CYS A 464 -37.06 -5.92 -5.28
C CYS A 464 -35.92 -5.04 -5.80
N THR A 465 -35.37 -4.19 -4.93
CA THR A 465 -34.25 -3.29 -5.26
C THR A 465 -32.97 -4.02 -5.66
N VAL A 466 -32.83 -5.31 -5.32
CA VAL A 466 -31.67 -6.09 -5.80
C VAL A 466 -31.90 -6.65 -7.20
N ALA A 467 -33.14 -6.87 -7.63
CA ALA A 467 -33.47 -7.45 -8.94
C ALA A 467 -33.75 -6.41 -10.04
N ASP A 468 -33.99 -5.15 -9.65
CA ASP A 468 -34.05 -3.98 -10.54
C ASP A 468 -32.62 -3.52 -10.83
N LEU A 469 -32.06 -4.06 -11.90
CA LEU A 469 -30.65 -3.86 -12.30
C LEU A 469 -30.45 -2.58 -13.11
N THR A 470 -31.54 -1.97 -13.56
CA THR A 470 -31.54 -0.71 -14.32
C THR A 470 -31.97 0.51 -13.50
N ASP A 471 -32.41 0.29 -12.26
CA ASP A 471 -32.89 1.29 -11.28
C ASP A 471 -34.03 2.18 -11.84
N ASP A 472 -34.91 1.58 -12.64
CA ASP A 472 -36.03 2.30 -13.28
C ASP A 472 -37.37 2.09 -12.56
N GLY A 473 -37.36 1.32 -11.46
CA GLY A 473 -38.52 1.00 -10.63
C GLY A 473 -39.34 -0.19 -11.12
N LEU A 474 -38.87 -0.91 -12.14
CA LEU A 474 -39.49 -2.11 -12.71
C LEU A 474 -38.45 -3.23 -12.81
N VAL A 475 -38.83 -4.46 -12.44
CA VAL A 475 -38.07 -5.67 -12.81
C VAL A 475 -38.69 -6.25 -14.08
N ASP A 476 -38.03 -6.04 -15.22
CA ASP A 476 -38.56 -6.31 -16.54
C ASP A 476 -37.50 -6.92 -17.51
N PRO A 477 -37.80 -7.09 -18.82
CA PRO A 477 -36.83 -7.63 -19.77
C PRO A 477 -35.51 -6.86 -19.90
N ALA A 478 -35.46 -5.59 -19.50
CA ALA A 478 -34.24 -4.78 -19.45
C ALA A 478 -33.28 -5.33 -18.39
N ASP A 479 -33.76 -5.59 -17.17
CA ASP A 479 -32.94 -6.18 -16.09
C ASP A 479 -32.52 -7.61 -16.43
N LEU A 480 -33.42 -8.38 -17.05
CA LEU A 480 -33.07 -9.72 -17.55
C LEU A 480 -31.93 -9.66 -18.58
N SER A 481 -31.90 -8.61 -19.42
CA SER A 481 -30.83 -8.42 -20.40
C SER A 481 -29.49 -8.07 -19.72
N VAL A 482 -29.52 -7.30 -18.63
CA VAL A 482 -28.35 -7.03 -17.78
C VAL A 482 -27.84 -8.34 -17.15
N LEU A 483 -28.72 -9.14 -16.55
CA LEU A 483 -28.36 -10.41 -15.90
C LEU A 483 -27.76 -11.41 -16.90
N LEU A 484 -28.41 -11.63 -18.04
CA LEU A 484 -27.91 -12.56 -19.06
C LEU A 484 -26.62 -12.06 -19.74
N GLY A 485 -26.45 -10.74 -19.84
CA GLY A 485 -25.23 -10.13 -20.36
C GLY A 485 -24.00 -10.39 -19.47
N ALA A 486 -24.23 -10.59 -18.18
CA ALA A 486 -23.19 -10.83 -17.17
C ALA A 486 -23.10 -12.32 -16.73
N TRP A 487 -23.69 -13.25 -17.48
CA TRP A 487 -23.76 -14.66 -17.10
C TRP A 487 -22.38 -15.32 -16.93
N GLY A 488 -22.15 -15.96 -15.79
CA GLY A 488 -20.89 -16.62 -15.46
C GLY A 488 -20.29 -16.14 -14.14
N ASP A 489 -19.00 -16.41 -13.94
CA ASP A 489 -18.30 -16.02 -12.73
C ASP A 489 -18.06 -14.52 -12.73
N CYS A 490 -18.22 -13.91 -11.56
CA CYS A 490 -17.99 -12.48 -11.33
C CYS A 490 -16.59 -11.98 -11.70
N GLN A 491 -15.62 -12.89 -11.86
CA GLN A 491 -14.24 -12.60 -12.22
C GLN A 491 -13.98 -12.59 -13.74
N SER A 492 -15.02 -12.64 -14.57
CA SER A 492 -14.88 -12.67 -16.03
C SER A 492 -15.57 -11.49 -16.73
N GLY A 493 -15.38 -10.28 -16.19
CA GLY A 493 -15.51 -9.06 -16.98
C GLY A 493 -14.41 -9.04 -18.05
N ARG A 494 -14.81 -8.90 -19.32
CA ARG A 494 -13.88 -8.61 -20.41
C ARG A 494 -13.27 -7.22 -20.30
#